data_AF-A0A1B9I6Z5-F1
#
_entry.id   AF-A0A1B9I6Z5-F1
#
_cell.length_a   1.000
_cell.length_b   1.000
_cell.length_c   1.000
_cell.angle_alpha   90.00
_cell.angle_beta   90.00
_cell.angle_gamma   90.00
#
_symmetry.space_group_name_H-M   'P 1'
#
loop_
_entity.id
_entity.type
_entity.pdbx_description
1 polymer ?
#
loop_
_entity_poly.entity_id
_entity_poly.type
_entity_poly.pdbx_seq_one_letter_code
_entity_poly.pdbx_strand_id
1 'polypeptide(L)'
;MPVVTDFSSAEYWSNRFETEKSFEWLISNEDLIPFIIDNLPNQFNDLQEETLGQEEEENVLNILHFGSGTSSLGFNLQNHLNSNLNKNKNRKGERKRKIQIYDSDYVKPPLINFEIPFLLLDVLNLNSLKKNSVSKKQKWDLIIDKSTCDAISCSSNLSSSSLDDNNDDNDNDNDQINNPIERLLFNLSKITLKNSRWISISYSSNRFNDNNNNNNNNNNKLENEINLNKFGWKLIKKQMISTTYIPGGKMIKDFKSGKERIVHEPETGIWMYILDRI
;
A
#
# COMPACT_ATOMS: atom_id res chain seq x y z
N MET A 1 -27.42 10.67 -16.78
CA MET A 1 -26.55 10.78 -15.59
C MET A 1 -25.18 10.30 -16.00
N PRO A 2 -24.08 10.90 -15.52
CA PRO A 2 -22.75 10.35 -15.77
C PRO A 2 -22.66 8.93 -15.20
N VAL A 3 -22.05 8.02 -15.95
CA VAL A 3 -21.81 6.64 -15.50
C VAL A 3 -20.82 6.72 -14.34
N VAL A 4 -21.20 6.18 -13.19
CA VAL A 4 -20.30 6.08 -12.03
C VAL A 4 -19.22 5.06 -12.38
N THR A 5 -17.95 5.47 -12.29
CA THR A 5 -16.83 4.57 -12.51
C THR A 5 -16.66 3.67 -11.28
N ASP A 6 -16.69 2.36 -11.51
CA ASP A 6 -16.41 1.38 -10.46
C ASP A 6 -14.91 1.10 -10.40
N PHE A 7 -14.21 1.82 -9.51
CA PHE A 7 -12.78 1.63 -9.26
C PHE A 7 -12.44 0.34 -8.52
N SER A 8 -13.43 -0.44 -8.08
CA SER A 8 -13.18 -1.75 -7.47
C SER A 8 -13.24 -2.90 -8.48
N SER A 9 -13.83 -2.67 -9.66
CA SER A 9 -14.03 -3.69 -10.68
C SER A 9 -12.74 -4.10 -11.39
N ALA A 10 -12.47 -5.40 -11.44
CA ALA A 10 -11.41 -5.98 -12.27
C ALA A 10 -11.59 -5.68 -13.76
N GLU A 11 -12.85 -5.63 -14.23
CA GLU A 11 -13.17 -5.34 -15.63
C GLU A 11 -12.77 -3.90 -15.99
N TYR A 12 -13.05 -2.94 -15.09
CA TYR A 12 -12.62 -1.55 -15.29
C TYR A 12 -11.11 -1.44 -15.46
N TRP A 13 -10.33 -2.05 -14.56
CA TRP A 13 -8.87 -2.00 -14.64
C TRP A 13 -8.31 -2.77 -15.83
N SER A 14 -8.89 -3.93 -16.16
CA SER A 14 -8.52 -4.69 -17.36
C SER A 14 -8.66 -3.83 -18.61
N ASN A 15 -9.82 -3.21 -18.80
CA ASN A 15 -10.09 -2.34 -19.95
C ASN A 15 -9.18 -1.11 -19.98
N ARG A 16 -8.90 -0.50 -18.81
CA ARG A 16 -7.99 0.64 -18.73
C ARG A 16 -6.56 0.26 -19.13
N PHE A 17 -6.10 -0.89 -18.65
CA PHE A 17 -4.77 -1.43 -18.91
C PHE A 17 -4.58 -1.88 -20.37
N GLU A 18 -5.62 -2.06 -21.18
CA GLU A 18 -5.45 -2.29 -22.61
C GLU A 18 -4.82 -1.11 -23.35
N THR A 19 -5.00 0.12 -22.84
CA THR A 19 -4.58 1.35 -23.53
C THR A 19 -3.58 2.18 -22.72
N GLU A 20 -3.56 2.04 -21.39
CA GLU A 20 -2.67 2.78 -20.51
C GLU A 20 -1.26 2.17 -20.50
N LYS A 21 -0.27 2.94 -20.95
CA LYS A 21 1.14 2.49 -21.00
C LYS A 21 1.90 2.78 -19.70
N SER A 22 1.60 3.91 -19.07
CA SER A 22 2.23 4.34 -17.82
C SER A 22 1.36 5.42 -17.20
N PHE A 23 1.09 5.27 -15.90
CA PHE A 23 0.33 6.24 -15.13
C PHE A 23 0.76 6.20 -13.67
N GLU A 24 0.94 7.38 -13.08
CA GLU A 24 1.26 7.52 -11.66
C GLU A 24 0.10 8.19 -10.92
N TRP A 25 -0.57 7.43 -10.04
CA TRP A 25 -1.60 7.98 -9.18
C TRP A 25 -1.00 8.87 -8.07
N LEU A 26 -1.73 9.93 -7.71
CA LEU A 26 -1.48 10.85 -6.59
C LEU A 26 -0.25 11.75 -6.78
N ILE A 27 0.94 11.16 -6.64
CA ILE A 27 2.22 11.85 -6.54
C ILE A 27 3.26 11.12 -7.39
N SER A 28 4.24 11.89 -7.90
CA SER A 28 5.35 11.36 -8.69
C SER A 28 6.23 10.43 -7.84
N ASN A 29 7.02 9.57 -8.51
CA ASN A 29 7.95 8.68 -7.80
C ASN A 29 9.10 9.48 -7.19
N GLU A 30 9.56 10.52 -7.90
CA GLU A 30 10.63 11.42 -7.48
C GLU A 30 10.30 12.10 -6.15
N ASP A 31 9.05 12.55 -5.99
CA ASP A 31 8.59 13.20 -4.77
C ASP A 31 8.25 12.20 -3.66
N LEU A 32 7.77 10.99 -4.01
CA LEU A 32 7.34 9.99 -3.03
C LEU A 32 8.48 9.20 -2.41
N ILE A 33 9.49 8.80 -3.20
CA ILE A 33 10.58 7.92 -2.74
C ILE A 33 11.27 8.46 -1.47
N PRO A 34 11.63 9.76 -1.34
CA PRO A 34 12.22 10.28 -0.11
C PRO A 34 11.40 9.97 1.14
N PHE A 35 10.07 10.11 1.06
CA PHE A 35 9.18 9.77 2.17
C PHE A 35 9.17 8.29 2.50
N ILE A 36 9.25 7.41 1.50
CA ILE A 36 9.35 5.95 1.71
C ILE A 36 10.66 5.64 2.45
N ILE A 37 11.78 6.19 1.99
CA ILE A 37 13.12 5.96 2.58
C ILE A 37 13.17 6.42 4.04
N ASP A 38 12.65 7.61 4.34
CA ASP A 38 12.61 8.16 5.70
C ASP A 38 11.75 7.32 6.67
N ASN A 39 10.92 6.43 6.14
CA ASN A 39 10.00 5.61 6.93
C ASN A 39 10.23 4.11 6.69
N LEU A 40 11.42 3.68 6.29
CA LEU A 40 11.75 2.25 6.27
C LEU A 40 11.80 1.67 7.70
N PRO A 41 11.44 0.39 7.90
CA PRO A 41 11.67 -0.33 9.15
C PRO A 41 13.17 -0.37 9.53
N ASN A 42 13.48 -0.52 10.81
CA ASN A 42 14.87 -0.55 11.30
C ASN A 42 15.70 -1.67 10.67
N GLN A 43 15.08 -2.80 10.31
CA GLN A 43 15.75 -3.89 9.60
C GLN A 43 16.28 -3.50 8.21
N PHE A 44 15.90 -2.35 7.66
CA PHE A 44 16.50 -1.82 6.43
C PHE A 44 17.75 -0.96 6.69
N ASN A 45 17.95 -0.51 7.94
CA ASN A 45 19.05 0.38 8.35
C ASN A 45 20.19 -0.37 9.05
N ASP A 46 19.88 -1.45 9.78
CA ASP A 46 20.88 -2.18 10.56
C ASP A 46 21.81 -3.00 9.67
N LEU A 47 23.00 -2.51 9.34
CA LEU A 47 24.11 -3.34 8.83
C LEU A 47 24.86 -4.03 9.99
N GLN A 48 24.15 -4.57 10.99
CA GLN A 48 24.82 -5.13 12.16
C GLN A 48 25.55 -6.43 11.79
N GLU A 49 26.80 -6.51 12.24
CA GLU A 49 27.66 -7.68 12.20
C GLU A 49 26.99 -8.83 12.95
N GLU A 50 26.28 -9.71 12.24
CA GLU A 50 25.90 -11.00 12.81
C GLU A 50 27.11 -11.93 12.80
N THR A 51 27.35 -12.51 13.96
CA THR A 51 28.43 -13.40 14.35
C THR A 51 28.77 -14.46 13.31
N LEU A 52 30.05 -14.51 12.93
CA LEU A 52 30.70 -15.61 12.20
C LEU A 52 30.41 -16.94 12.91
N GLY A 53 29.49 -17.75 12.38
CA GLY A 53 29.23 -19.05 13.00
C GLY A 53 28.29 -20.02 12.29
N GLN A 54 27.39 -19.57 11.42
CA GLN A 54 26.47 -20.48 10.74
C GLN A 54 26.45 -20.24 9.22
N GLU A 55 26.36 -21.34 8.47
CA GLU A 55 26.11 -21.35 7.02
C GLU A 55 24.72 -20.73 6.79
N GLU A 56 24.68 -19.42 6.61
CA GLU A 56 23.45 -18.63 6.66
C GLU A 56 22.97 -18.28 5.25
N GLU A 57 21.71 -18.63 4.99
CA GLU A 57 20.94 -18.24 3.80
C GLU A 57 21.03 -16.72 3.58
N GLU A 58 21.08 -16.31 2.31
CA GLU A 58 21.09 -14.89 1.93
C GLU A 58 19.88 -14.18 2.57
N ASN A 59 20.13 -13.23 3.47
CA ASN A 59 19.06 -12.49 4.15
C ASN A 59 18.42 -11.49 3.16
N VAL A 60 17.28 -11.86 2.61
CA VAL A 60 16.50 -11.06 1.65
C VAL A 60 15.33 -10.38 2.36
N LEU A 61 15.32 -9.05 2.33
CA LEU A 61 14.19 -8.22 2.74
C LEU A 61 13.21 -8.08 1.58
N ASN A 62 11.97 -8.50 1.79
CA ASN A 62 10.95 -8.54 0.75
C ASN A 62 9.96 -7.38 0.92
N ILE A 63 9.78 -6.61 -0.15
CA ILE A 63 8.83 -5.50 -0.23
C ILE A 63 7.70 -5.91 -1.18
N LEU A 64 6.46 -5.84 -0.70
CA LEU A 64 5.27 -5.97 -1.54
C LEU A 64 4.73 -4.60 -1.90
N HIS A 65 4.73 -4.26 -3.18
CA HIS A 65 4.00 -3.12 -3.71
C HIS A 65 2.73 -3.65 -4.39
N PHE A 66 1.56 -3.42 -3.79
CA PHE A 66 0.30 -3.96 -4.29
C PHE A 66 -0.60 -2.91 -4.91
N GLY A 67 -1.40 -3.36 -5.88
CA GLY A 67 -2.16 -2.48 -6.77
C GLY A 67 -1.25 -1.54 -7.56
N SER A 68 -0.13 -2.08 -8.04
CA SER A 68 0.91 -1.31 -8.73
C SER A 68 0.44 -0.79 -10.09
N GLY A 69 -0.53 -1.45 -10.73
CA GLY A 69 -1.02 -1.11 -12.06
C GLY A 69 0.12 -0.92 -13.07
N THR A 70 0.15 0.24 -13.72
CA THR A 70 1.20 0.67 -14.65
C THR A 70 2.23 1.62 -14.03
N SER A 71 2.24 1.76 -12.70
CA SER A 71 3.20 2.57 -11.96
C SER A 71 4.60 1.99 -12.10
N SER A 72 5.59 2.87 -12.20
CA SER A 72 7.01 2.55 -12.18
C SER A 72 7.63 2.65 -10.78
N LEU A 73 6.81 2.85 -9.73
CA LEU A 73 7.28 3.04 -8.36
C LEU A 73 8.14 1.88 -7.86
N GLY A 74 7.69 0.63 -8.03
CA GLY A 74 8.43 -0.55 -7.57
C GLY A 74 9.82 -0.63 -8.19
N PHE A 75 9.91 -0.42 -9.50
CA PHE A 75 11.18 -0.38 -10.23
C PHE A 75 12.10 0.76 -9.77
N ASN A 76 11.58 1.98 -9.70
CA ASN A 76 12.37 3.15 -9.28
C ASN A 76 12.87 3.02 -7.84
N LEU A 77 12.04 2.47 -6.95
CA LEU A 77 12.41 2.20 -5.56
C LEU A 77 13.48 1.10 -5.47
N GLN A 78 13.36 0.01 -6.23
CA GLN A 78 14.37 -1.07 -6.27
C GLN A 78 15.74 -0.51 -6.71
N ASN A 79 15.75 0.32 -7.75
CA ASN A 79 16.99 0.96 -8.24
C ASN A 79 17.58 1.93 -7.23
N HIS A 80 16.73 2.72 -6.55
CA HIS A 80 17.15 3.64 -5.50
C HIS A 80 17.81 2.91 -4.34
N LEU A 81 17.16 1.85 -3.83
CA LEU A 81 17.67 1.03 -2.72
C LEU A 81 18.97 0.31 -3.10
N ASN A 82 19.03 -0.30 -4.28
CA ASN A 82 20.25 -0.95 -4.79
C ASN A 82 21.42 0.04 -4.89
N SER A 83 21.17 1.25 -5.38
CA SER A 83 22.18 2.30 -5.52
C SER A 83 22.72 2.78 -4.16
N ASN A 84 21.85 2.93 -3.16
CA ASN A 84 22.26 3.34 -1.83
C ASN A 84 23.04 2.23 -1.09
N LEU A 85 22.61 0.97 -1.22
CA LEU A 85 23.38 -0.18 -0.72
C LEU A 85 24.78 -0.24 -1.36
N ASN A 86 24.88 0.09 -2.65
CA ASN A 86 26.15 0.09 -3.37
C ASN A 86 27.12 1.20 -2.90
N LYS A 87 26.63 2.35 -2.43
CA LYS A 87 27.49 3.43 -1.90
C LYS A 87 28.17 3.05 -0.58
N ASN A 88 27.56 2.15 0.19
CA ASN A 88 28.09 1.68 1.49
C ASN A 88 29.13 0.55 1.36
N LYS A 89 29.49 0.12 0.15
CA LYS A 89 30.38 -1.03 -0.16
C LYS A 89 31.84 -0.93 0.31
N ASN A 90 32.25 0.18 0.93
CA ASN A 90 33.66 0.37 1.32
C ASN A 90 34.04 -0.29 2.66
N ARG A 91 33.13 -1.01 3.31
CA ARG A 91 33.41 -1.75 4.56
C ARG A 91 33.66 -3.23 4.26
N LYS A 92 34.92 -3.66 4.37
CA LYS A 92 35.30 -5.08 4.26
C LYS A 92 34.73 -5.85 5.46
N GLY A 93 33.90 -6.87 5.20
CA GLY A 93 33.46 -7.85 6.21
C GLY A 93 31.95 -7.89 6.48
N GLU A 94 31.17 -6.92 6.00
CA GLU A 94 29.72 -6.86 6.28
C GLU A 94 28.93 -7.83 5.38
N ARG A 95 27.99 -8.58 5.98
CA ARG A 95 27.02 -9.42 5.26
C ARG A 95 26.14 -8.53 4.37
N LYS A 96 26.00 -8.91 3.10
CA LYS A 96 25.15 -8.17 2.16
C LYS A 96 23.70 -8.56 2.39
N ARG A 97 22.89 -7.64 2.92
CA ARG A 97 21.43 -7.75 2.82
C ARG A 97 21.01 -7.48 1.38
N LYS A 98 20.12 -8.33 0.86
CA LYS A 98 19.49 -8.13 -0.44
C LYS A 98 18.09 -7.57 -0.20
N ILE A 99 17.67 -6.61 -1.01
CA ILE A 99 16.29 -6.11 -1.01
C ILE A 99 15.65 -6.56 -2.30
N GLN A 100 14.47 -7.16 -2.21
CA GLN A 100 13.68 -7.57 -3.36
C GLN A 100 12.28 -6.96 -3.29
N ILE A 101 11.94 -6.17 -4.30
CA ILE A 101 10.61 -5.61 -4.48
C ILE A 101 9.81 -6.51 -5.42
N TYR A 102 8.54 -6.70 -5.09
CA TYR A 102 7.55 -7.40 -5.89
C TYR A 102 6.41 -6.43 -6.19
N ASP A 103 6.19 -6.16 -7.47
CA ASP A 103 4.97 -5.49 -7.90
C ASP A 103 3.85 -6.52 -7.94
N SER A 104 2.62 -6.06 -7.72
CA SER A 104 1.47 -6.95 -7.75
C SER A 104 0.19 -6.20 -8.03
N ASP A 105 -0.73 -6.91 -8.67
CA ASP A 105 -2.08 -6.44 -8.94
C ASP A 105 -2.99 -7.65 -9.16
N TYR A 106 -4.30 -7.46 -9.04
CA TYR A 106 -5.29 -8.52 -9.28
C TYR A 106 -5.65 -8.63 -10.77
N VAL A 107 -5.20 -7.67 -11.58
CA VAL A 107 -5.26 -7.69 -13.05
C VAL A 107 -3.86 -7.44 -13.62
N LYS A 108 -3.47 -8.19 -14.65
CA LYS A 108 -2.15 -8.06 -15.26
C LYS A 108 -2.03 -6.78 -16.11
N PRO A 109 -1.08 -5.87 -15.84
CA PRO A 109 -0.84 -4.69 -16.70
C PRO A 109 -0.15 -5.08 -18.02
N PRO A 110 -0.25 -4.25 -19.08
CA PRO A 110 0.25 -4.57 -20.43
C PRO A 110 1.78 -4.54 -20.53
N LEU A 111 2.42 -3.67 -19.73
CA LEU A 111 3.85 -3.48 -19.67
C LEU A 111 4.32 -3.89 -18.28
N ILE A 112 4.87 -5.09 -18.18
CA ILE A 112 5.57 -5.52 -16.98
C ILE A 112 7.03 -5.16 -17.21
N ASN A 113 7.58 -4.27 -16.38
CA ASN A 113 9.02 -4.10 -16.34
C ASN A 113 9.62 -5.38 -15.74
N PHE A 114 10.26 -6.20 -16.58
CA PHE A 114 10.80 -7.51 -16.20
C PHE A 114 11.96 -7.45 -15.21
N GLU A 115 12.43 -6.25 -14.86
CA GLU A 115 13.51 -6.06 -13.88
C GLU A 115 13.09 -6.35 -12.43
N ILE A 116 11.78 -6.28 -12.13
CA ILE A 116 11.24 -6.76 -10.84
C ILE A 116 10.13 -7.80 -11.05
N PRO A 117 10.00 -8.80 -10.16
CA PRO A 117 8.92 -9.78 -10.24
C PRO A 117 7.54 -9.12 -10.11
N PHE A 118 6.59 -9.66 -10.88
CA PHE A 118 5.17 -9.29 -10.79
C PHE A 118 4.33 -10.47 -10.28
N LEU A 119 3.46 -10.22 -9.31
CA LEU A 119 2.55 -11.22 -8.73
C LEU A 119 1.09 -10.90 -9.08
N LEU A 120 0.36 -11.89 -9.60
CA LEU A 120 -1.09 -11.79 -9.76
C LEU A 120 -1.75 -12.10 -8.41
N LEU A 121 -2.27 -11.07 -7.75
CA LEU A 121 -2.56 -11.10 -6.32
C LEU A 121 -3.81 -10.26 -6.01
N ASP A 122 -4.77 -10.91 -5.36
CA ASP A 122 -5.98 -10.27 -4.85
C ASP A 122 -5.82 -10.12 -3.33
N VAL A 123 -5.65 -8.88 -2.88
CA VAL A 123 -5.41 -8.55 -1.46
C VAL A 123 -6.64 -8.76 -0.58
N LEU A 124 -7.84 -8.86 -1.15
CA LEU A 124 -9.07 -9.18 -0.41
C LEU A 124 -9.28 -10.69 -0.27
N ASN A 125 -8.53 -11.51 -1.02
CA ASN A 125 -8.52 -12.95 -0.92
C ASN A 125 -7.26 -13.49 -0.20
N LEU A 126 -7.43 -13.93 1.04
CA LEU A 126 -6.31 -14.44 1.86
C LEU A 126 -5.58 -15.62 1.21
N ASN A 127 -6.28 -16.48 0.48
CA ASN A 127 -5.66 -17.62 -0.21
C ASN A 127 -4.83 -17.16 -1.42
N SER A 128 -5.24 -16.10 -2.11
CA SER A 128 -4.42 -15.46 -3.15
C SER A 128 -3.09 -14.96 -2.57
N LEU A 129 -3.13 -14.31 -1.40
CA LEU A 129 -1.93 -13.86 -0.69
C LEU A 129 -1.03 -15.01 -0.24
N LYS A 130 -1.60 -16.04 0.41
CA LYS A 130 -0.85 -17.20 0.92
C LYS A 130 -0.18 -18.01 -0.20
N LYS A 131 -0.81 -18.11 -1.38
CA LYS A 131 -0.23 -18.83 -2.53
C LYS A 131 0.94 -18.08 -3.17
N ASN A 132 0.95 -16.75 -3.09
CA ASN A 132 1.95 -15.88 -3.70
C ASN A 132 3.00 -15.36 -2.70
N SER A 133 3.09 -15.93 -1.50
CA SER A 133 4.17 -15.59 -0.56
C SER A 133 5.53 -16.05 -1.10
N VAL A 134 6.56 -15.22 -0.95
CA VAL A 134 7.94 -15.42 -1.46
C VAL A 134 8.51 -16.81 -1.07
N SER A 135 8.09 -17.37 0.06
CA SER A 135 8.17 -18.80 0.36
C SER A 135 7.09 -19.21 1.36
N LYS A 136 6.81 -20.51 1.52
CA LYS A 136 5.81 -21.02 2.51
C LYS A 136 6.09 -20.56 3.96
N LYS A 137 7.28 -20.03 4.25
CA LYS A 137 7.68 -19.53 5.57
C LYS A 137 7.95 -18.03 5.60
N GLN A 138 8.11 -17.37 4.45
CA GLN A 138 8.59 -16.00 4.37
C GLN A 138 7.43 -15.03 4.19
N LYS A 139 7.35 -14.10 5.13
CA LYS A 139 6.37 -13.00 5.19
C LYS A 139 7.02 -11.72 4.68
N TRP A 140 6.21 -10.68 4.48
CA TRP A 140 6.66 -9.39 3.98
C TRP A 140 7.31 -8.52 5.06
N ASP A 141 8.41 -7.85 4.70
CA ASP A 141 9.16 -6.92 5.55
C ASP A 141 8.62 -5.49 5.46
N LEU A 142 8.09 -5.15 4.29
CA LEU A 142 7.46 -3.87 4.00
C LEU A 142 6.33 -4.08 3.01
N ILE A 143 5.23 -3.39 3.25
CA ILE A 143 4.11 -3.30 2.32
C ILE A 143 3.96 -1.85 1.88
N ILE A 144 3.69 -1.65 0.60
CA ILE A 144 3.45 -0.34 0.00
C ILE A 144 2.18 -0.42 -0.85
N ASP A 145 1.30 0.56 -0.69
CA ASP A 145 0.22 0.80 -1.65
C ASP A 145 0.11 2.28 -1.97
N LYS A 146 -0.25 2.57 -3.23
CA LYS A 146 -0.45 3.92 -3.73
C LYS A 146 -1.81 4.02 -4.39
N SER A 147 -2.78 4.57 -3.66
CA SER A 147 -4.20 4.70 -4.02
C SER A 147 -4.99 3.39 -4.13
N THR A 148 -4.38 2.23 -3.92
CA THR A 148 -5.10 0.95 -3.98
C THR A 148 -6.13 0.83 -2.87
N CYS A 149 -5.82 1.32 -1.66
CA CYS A 149 -6.81 1.45 -0.59
C CYS A 149 -7.99 2.36 -0.98
N ASP A 150 -7.76 3.38 -1.80
CA ASP A 150 -8.83 4.26 -2.27
C ASP A 150 -9.77 3.52 -3.22
N ALA A 151 -9.21 2.78 -4.17
CA ALA A 151 -9.97 1.91 -5.07
C ALA A 151 -10.80 0.87 -4.29
N ILE A 152 -10.19 0.18 -3.33
CA ILE A 152 -10.86 -0.82 -2.47
C ILE A 152 -11.98 -0.17 -1.66
N SER A 153 -11.78 1.04 -1.15
CA SER A 153 -12.80 1.72 -0.33
C SER A 153 -14.05 2.14 -1.10
N CYS A 154 -13.97 2.19 -2.42
CA CYS A 154 -15.12 2.46 -3.28
C CYS A 154 -15.98 1.21 -3.51
N SER A 155 -15.51 0.02 -3.11
CA SER A 155 -16.27 -1.21 -3.34
C SER A 155 -17.44 -1.32 -2.36
N SER A 156 -18.46 -2.08 -2.76
CA SER A 156 -19.49 -2.51 -1.82
C SER A 156 -18.91 -3.42 -0.72
N ASN A 157 -19.67 -3.61 0.35
CA ASN A 157 -19.37 -4.65 1.33
C ASN A 157 -19.22 -6.01 0.63
N LEU A 158 -18.22 -6.77 1.07
CA LEU A 158 -17.97 -8.11 0.60
C LEU A 158 -19.14 -9.01 1.00
N SER A 159 -19.45 -9.97 0.14
CA SER A 159 -20.38 -11.04 0.52
C SER A 159 -19.80 -11.78 1.72
N SER A 160 -20.69 -12.19 2.60
CA SER A 160 -20.44 -13.08 3.73
C SER A 160 -20.14 -14.50 3.23
N SER A 161 -19.22 -14.65 2.27
CA SER A 161 -18.63 -15.95 1.97
C SER A 161 -17.72 -16.30 3.14
N SER A 162 -17.86 -17.53 3.68
CA SER A 162 -16.94 -18.10 4.66
C SER A 162 -15.51 -17.80 4.20
N LEU A 163 -14.67 -17.33 5.13
CA LEU A 163 -13.23 -17.33 4.94
C LEU A 163 -12.77 -18.79 4.86
N ASP A 164 -13.01 -19.40 3.69
CA ASP A 164 -12.83 -20.80 3.30
C ASP A 164 -12.83 -21.88 4.41
N ASP A 165 -13.78 -22.81 4.26
CA ASP A 165 -14.06 -24.06 4.99
C ASP A 165 -12.92 -25.10 5.04
N ASN A 166 -11.65 -24.69 5.14
CA ASN A 166 -10.54 -25.61 5.37
C ASN A 166 -9.95 -25.38 6.77
N ASN A 167 -10.52 -26.14 7.71
CA ASN A 167 -10.05 -26.48 9.05
C ASN A 167 -8.54 -26.27 9.28
N ASP A 168 -8.19 -25.54 10.36
CA ASP A 168 -7.39 -26.11 11.47
C ASP A 168 -6.97 -25.12 12.58
N ASP A 169 -7.53 -23.91 12.67
CA ASP A 169 -7.26 -23.03 13.84
C ASP A 169 -8.55 -22.57 14.51
N ASN A 170 -8.65 -22.82 15.82
CA ASN A 170 -9.72 -22.42 16.75
C ASN A 170 -9.84 -20.89 16.93
N ASP A 171 -9.61 -20.10 15.88
CA ASP A 171 -9.79 -18.64 15.90
C ASP A 171 -11.28 -18.33 15.72
N ASN A 172 -12.02 -18.37 16.83
CA ASN A 172 -13.41 -17.90 16.98
C ASN A 172 -13.61 -16.40 16.66
N ASP A 173 -12.56 -15.67 16.26
CA ASP A 173 -12.58 -14.24 15.95
C ASP A 173 -12.81 -13.94 14.46
N ASN A 174 -13.06 -14.95 13.62
CA ASN A 174 -13.47 -14.81 12.22
C ASN A 174 -14.94 -14.38 12.08
N ASP A 175 -15.37 -13.35 12.84
CA ASP A 175 -16.52 -12.55 12.46
C ASP A 175 -16.41 -12.23 10.97
N GLN A 176 -17.49 -12.40 10.21
CA GLN A 176 -17.50 -12.13 8.77
C GLN A 176 -17.10 -10.68 8.51
N ILE A 177 -15.80 -10.45 8.24
CA ILE A 177 -15.27 -9.13 7.92
C ILE A 177 -15.76 -8.74 6.52
N ASN A 178 -16.91 -8.07 6.49
CA ASN A 178 -17.59 -7.68 5.26
C ASN A 178 -17.09 -6.33 4.74
N ASN A 179 -16.49 -5.49 5.60
CA ASN A 179 -15.88 -4.25 5.15
C ASN A 179 -14.57 -4.54 4.38
N PRO A 180 -14.42 -4.06 3.13
CA PRO A 180 -13.24 -4.33 2.29
C PRO A 180 -11.92 -3.85 2.90
N ILE A 181 -11.90 -2.70 3.59
CA ILE A 181 -10.70 -2.16 4.22
C ILE A 181 -10.34 -2.95 5.47
N GLU A 182 -11.31 -3.36 6.27
CA GLU A 182 -11.07 -4.26 7.40
C GLU A 182 -10.56 -5.63 6.92
N ARG A 183 -11.11 -6.15 5.82
CA ARG A 183 -10.65 -7.40 5.19
C ARG A 183 -9.19 -7.27 4.74
N LEU A 184 -8.86 -6.15 4.08
CA LEU A 184 -7.49 -5.83 3.68
C LEU A 184 -6.54 -5.82 4.89
N LEU A 185 -6.90 -5.07 5.94
CA LEU A 185 -6.12 -5.00 7.18
C LEU A 185 -5.87 -6.39 7.78
N PHE A 186 -6.92 -7.20 7.93
CA PHE A 186 -6.82 -8.57 8.42
C PHE A 186 -5.92 -9.44 7.55
N ASN A 187 -6.14 -9.43 6.24
CA ASN A 187 -5.42 -10.26 5.30
C ASN A 187 -3.92 -9.94 5.29
N LEU A 188 -3.56 -8.65 5.19
CA LEU A 188 -2.17 -8.20 5.22
C LEU A 188 -1.51 -8.56 6.56
N SER A 189 -2.25 -8.54 7.68
CA SER A 189 -1.68 -8.88 8.98
C SER A 189 -1.26 -10.36 9.09
N LYS A 190 -1.87 -11.25 8.31
CA LYS A 190 -1.53 -12.68 8.28
C LYS A 190 -0.26 -12.96 7.47
N ILE A 191 0.06 -12.13 6.47
CA ILE A 191 1.24 -12.30 5.59
C ILE A 191 2.41 -11.36 5.89
N THR A 192 2.29 -10.48 6.89
CA THR A 192 3.33 -9.51 7.25
C THR A 192 4.04 -9.93 8.54
N LEU A 193 5.36 -9.78 8.62
CA LEU A 193 6.12 -10.04 9.86
C LEU A 193 5.76 -9.01 10.94
N LYS A 194 5.85 -9.42 12.21
CA LYS A 194 5.78 -8.46 13.32
C LYS A 194 6.94 -7.47 13.22
N ASN A 195 6.71 -6.22 13.60
CA ASN A 195 7.63 -5.08 13.46
C ASN A 195 7.91 -4.63 12.01
N SER A 196 7.33 -5.29 11.01
CA SER A 196 7.28 -4.76 9.65
C SER A 196 6.30 -3.59 9.54
N ARG A 197 6.33 -2.92 8.40
CA ARG A 197 5.57 -1.71 8.16
C ARG A 197 4.70 -1.81 6.92
N TRP A 198 3.62 -1.05 6.93
CA TRP A 198 2.82 -0.74 5.76
C TRP A 198 2.80 0.78 5.55
N ILE A 199 3.26 1.20 4.38
CA ILE A 199 3.22 2.58 3.89
C ILE A 199 2.08 2.70 2.88
N SER A 200 1.03 3.43 3.25
CA SER A 200 -0.15 3.64 2.39
C SER A 200 -0.26 5.09 1.97
N ILE A 201 -0.42 5.33 0.67
CA ILE A 201 -0.61 6.67 0.10
C ILE A 201 -2.05 6.79 -0.41
N SER A 202 -2.80 7.78 0.07
CA SER A 202 -4.23 7.90 -0.16
C SER A 202 -4.68 9.36 -0.30
N TYR A 203 -5.75 9.61 -1.07
CA TYR A 203 -6.45 10.91 -1.08
C TYR A 203 -7.26 11.15 0.19
N SER A 204 -7.63 10.10 0.92
CA SER A 204 -8.46 10.20 2.11
C SER A 204 -7.62 10.64 3.31
N SER A 205 -8.00 11.76 3.91
CA SER A 205 -7.43 12.26 5.17
C SER A 205 -7.94 11.49 6.40
N ASN A 206 -8.74 10.44 6.23
CA ASN A 206 -9.33 9.67 7.33
C ASN A 206 -9.29 8.16 7.10
N ARG A 207 -8.46 7.67 6.15
CA ARG A 207 -8.41 6.27 5.73
C ARG A 207 -8.22 5.29 6.88
N PHE A 208 -7.31 5.62 7.80
CA PHE A 208 -6.94 4.78 8.94
C PHE A 208 -7.07 5.54 10.27
N ASN A 209 -8.12 6.36 10.43
CA ASN A 209 -8.33 7.05 11.71
C ASN A 209 -8.57 6.03 12.82
N ASP A 210 -7.61 5.97 13.76
CA ASP A 210 -7.63 5.08 14.92
C ASP A 210 -8.33 5.74 16.12
N ASN A 211 -9.11 4.95 16.85
CA ASN A 211 -9.93 5.38 17.99
C ASN A 211 -9.15 5.45 19.31
N ASN A 212 -7.85 5.17 19.29
CA ASN A 212 -7.03 5.06 20.51
C ASN A 212 -6.80 6.37 21.27
N ASN A 213 -7.30 7.51 20.77
CA ASN A 213 -7.41 8.71 21.59
C ASN A 213 -8.61 8.58 22.54
N ASN A 214 -8.37 7.94 23.68
CA ASN A 214 -9.23 7.87 24.89
C ASN A 214 -9.51 9.26 25.49
N ASN A 215 -9.99 10.23 24.72
CA ASN A 215 -10.68 11.38 25.27
C ASN A 215 -12.15 11.00 25.41
N ASN A 216 -12.47 10.49 26.61
CA ASN A 216 -13.78 10.03 27.10
C ASN A 216 -14.96 11.03 27.01
N ASN A 217 -14.86 12.10 26.23
CA ASN A 217 -15.92 13.10 26.08
C ASN A 217 -16.19 13.33 24.61
N ASN A 218 -17.12 12.57 24.03
CA ASN A 218 -18.28 13.07 23.29
C ASN A 218 -18.96 11.94 22.49
N ASN A 219 -20.28 11.86 22.63
CA ASN A 219 -21.19 10.86 22.04
C ASN A 219 -21.36 10.94 20.50
N ASN A 220 -20.35 11.43 19.77
CA ASN A 220 -20.37 11.46 18.30
C ASN A 220 -19.30 10.52 17.77
N LYS A 221 -19.48 9.21 18.01
CA LYS A 221 -18.67 8.17 17.38
C LYS A 221 -18.94 8.25 15.88
N LEU A 222 -17.98 8.76 15.11
CA LEU A 222 -18.10 8.78 13.66
C LEU A 222 -18.22 7.33 13.19
N GLU A 223 -19.24 7.03 12.37
CA GLU A 223 -19.54 5.68 11.87
C GLU A 223 -18.41 5.03 11.04
N ASN A 224 -17.26 5.70 10.88
CA ASN A 224 -16.15 5.30 10.00
C ASN A 224 -14.81 5.05 10.74
N GLU A 225 -14.83 4.87 12.06
CA GLU A 225 -13.60 4.59 12.83
C GLU A 225 -13.22 3.10 12.76
N ILE A 226 -11.99 2.82 12.31
CA ILE A 226 -11.47 1.46 12.17
C ILE A 226 -10.59 1.15 13.38
N ASN A 227 -10.89 0.04 14.08
CA ASN A 227 -10.03 -0.44 15.16
C ASN A 227 -8.81 -1.19 14.56
N LEU A 228 -7.72 -0.47 14.29
CA LEU A 228 -6.52 -1.04 13.69
C LEU A 228 -5.90 -2.15 14.54
N ASN A 229 -5.93 -2.00 15.87
CA ASN A 229 -5.39 -2.98 16.81
C ASN A 229 -6.10 -4.33 16.71
N LYS A 230 -7.43 -4.33 16.44
CA LYS A 230 -8.20 -5.56 16.18
C LYS A 230 -7.58 -6.39 15.06
N PHE A 231 -7.00 -5.73 14.05
CA PHE A 231 -6.39 -6.39 12.90
C PHE A 231 -4.87 -6.51 13.00
N GLY A 232 -4.29 -6.19 14.16
CA GLY A 232 -2.86 -6.31 14.40
C GLY A 232 -2.02 -5.20 13.78
N TRP A 233 -2.61 -4.02 13.58
CA TRP A 233 -1.91 -2.85 13.07
C TRP A 233 -1.95 -1.70 14.07
N LYS A 234 -0.91 -0.87 14.07
CA LYS A 234 -0.84 0.36 14.83
C LYS A 234 -0.47 1.51 13.91
N LEU A 235 -1.27 2.58 13.87
CA LEU A 235 -0.90 3.79 13.15
C LEU A 235 0.23 4.52 13.90
N ILE A 236 1.37 4.71 13.24
CA ILE A 236 2.55 5.39 13.79
C ILE A 236 2.63 6.82 13.30
N LYS A 237 2.29 7.05 12.02
CA LYS A 237 2.42 8.35 11.40
C LYS A 237 1.32 8.58 10.39
N LYS A 238 0.81 9.80 10.38
CA LYS A 238 -0.10 10.33 9.36
C LYS A 238 0.41 11.71 8.98
N GLN A 239 0.70 11.91 7.71
CA GLN A 239 1.18 13.21 7.22
C GLN A 239 0.63 13.50 5.83
N MET A 240 0.32 14.77 5.56
CA MET A 240 0.07 15.23 4.20
C MET A 240 1.41 15.40 3.50
N ILE A 241 1.58 14.81 2.33
CA ILE A 241 2.84 14.81 1.57
C ILE A 241 2.76 15.62 0.27
N SER A 242 1.55 15.98 -0.17
CA SER A 242 1.33 16.85 -1.31
C SER A 242 -0.06 17.48 -1.25
N THR A 243 -0.27 18.57 -1.95
CA THR A 243 -1.56 19.28 -2.09
C THR A 243 -1.91 19.38 -3.56
N THR A 244 -3.18 19.20 -3.90
CA THR A 244 -3.67 19.43 -5.28
C THR A 244 -4.11 20.88 -5.51
N TYR A 245 -3.93 21.76 -4.52
CA TYR A 245 -4.32 23.16 -4.59
C TYR A 245 -3.55 23.90 -5.70
N ILE A 246 -4.30 24.61 -6.56
CA ILE A 246 -3.75 25.52 -7.56
C ILE A 246 -3.93 26.96 -7.02
N PRO A 247 -2.84 27.63 -6.59
CA PRO A 247 -2.89 29.03 -6.17
C PRO A 247 -3.50 29.90 -7.27
N GLY A 248 -4.56 30.64 -6.93
CA GLY A 248 -5.28 31.50 -7.89
C GLY A 248 -6.45 30.83 -8.63
N GLY A 249 -6.72 29.55 -8.38
CA GLY A 249 -7.85 28.82 -8.98
C GLY A 249 -7.61 28.38 -10.43
N LYS A 250 -8.47 27.48 -10.91
CA LYS A 250 -8.40 26.94 -12.27
C LYS A 250 -9.21 27.80 -13.22
N MET A 251 -8.60 28.24 -14.32
CA MET A 251 -9.32 28.93 -15.39
C MET A 251 -10.14 27.90 -16.17
N ILE A 252 -11.47 28.08 -16.20
CA ILE A 252 -12.39 27.20 -16.93
C ILE A 252 -13.14 28.03 -17.96
N LYS A 253 -13.16 27.54 -19.20
CA LYS A 253 -13.95 28.10 -20.29
C LYS A 253 -15.33 27.44 -20.30
N ASP A 254 -16.38 28.25 -20.16
CA ASP A 254 -17.76 27.78 -20.23
C ASP A 254 -18.08 27.33 -21.67
N PHE A 255 -18.47 26.06 -21.83
CA PHE A 255 -18.81 25.47 -23.13
C PHE A 255 -20.01 26.16 -23.81
N LYS A 256 -20.92 26.76 -23.05
CA LYS A 256 -22.11 27.43 -23.60
C LYS A 256 -21.85 28.88 -23.96
N SER A 257 -21.17 29.61 -23.07
CA SER A 257 -20.99 31.06 -23.24
C SER A 257 -19.63 31.46 -23.84
N GLY A 258 -18.68 30.53 -23.89
CA GLY A 258 -17.31 30.78 -24.34
C GLY A 258 -16.48 31.68 -23.40
N LYS A 259 -17.07 32.17 -22.31
CA LYS A 259 -16.41 33.04 -21.33
C LYS A 259 -15.50 32.23 -20.41
N GLU A 260 -14.38 32.83 -20.05
CA GLU A 260 -13.45 32.29 -19.06
C GLU A 260 -13.85 32.76 -17.67
N ARG A 261 -13.78 31.84 -16.69
CA ARG A 261 -13.96 32.16 -15.27
C ARG A 261 -12.93 31.40 -14.44
N ILE A 262 -12.54 31.98 -13.31
CA ILE A 262 -11.72 31.32 -12.31
C ILE A 262 -12.64 30.48 -11.41
N VAL A 263 -12.30 29.22 -11.23
CA VAL A 263 -12.96 28.31 -10.29
C VAL A 263 -11.96 27.94 -9.20
N HIS A 264 -12.34 28.24 -7.96
CA HIS A 264 -11.57 27.80 -6.79
C HIS A 264 -12.05 26.40 -6.41
N GLU A 265 -11.12 25.45 -6.39
CA GLU A 265 -11.36 24.10 -5.90
C GLU A 265 -10.91 24.04 -4.42
N PRO A 266 -11.59 23.26 -3.56
CA PRO A 266 -11.13 23.07 -2.19
C PRO A 266 -9.72 22.45 -2.22
N GLU A 267 -8.85 22.90 -1.31
CA GLU A 267 -7.57 22.25 -1.11
C GLU A 267 -7.81 20.80 -0.69
N THR A 268 -7.33 19.87 -1.51
CA THR A 268 -7.28 18.45 -1.15
C THR A 268 -5.84 18.02 -1.02
N GLY A 269 -5.57 17.17 -0.03
CA GLY A 269 -4.24 16.69 0.29
C GLY A 269 -4.06 15.23 -0.12
N ILE A 270 -2.83 14.87 -0.44
CA ILE A 270 -2.38 13.48 -0.56
C ILE A 270 -1.74 13.12 0.77
N TRP A 271 -2.22 12.05 1.39
CA TRP A 271 -1.85 11.62 2.73
C TRP A 271 -1.03 10.34 2.67
N MET A 272 0.03 10.31 3.47
CA MET A 272 0.80 9.10 3.77
C MET A 272 0.48 8.62 5.17
N TYR A 273 0.23 7.32 5.28
CA TYR A 273 0.02 6.61 6.53
C TYR A 273 1.12 5.58 6.71
N ILE A 274 1.63 5.49 7.94
CA ILE A 274 2.63 4.52 8.34
C ILE A 274 2.01 3.65 9.44
N LEU A 275 1.79 2.38 9.14
CA LEU A 275 1.26 1.39 10.07
C LEU A 275 2.34 0.37 10.42
N ASP A 276 2.55 0.10 11.70
CA ASP A 276 3.42 -0.98 12.16
C ASP A 276 2.61 -2.23 12.49
N ARG A 277 3.18 -3.39 12.18
CA ARG A 277 2.58 -4.70 12.48
C ARG A 277 2.93 -5.13 13.92
N ILE A 278 1.91 -5.39 14.75
CA ILE A 278 2.06 -5.74 16.19
C ILE A 278 1.84 -7.22 16.55
#